data_AF-A0A1V4VLU7-F1
#
_entry.id   AF-A0A1V4VLU7-F1
#
_cell.length_a   1.000
_cell.length_b   1.000
_cell.length_c   1.000
_cell.angle_alpha   90.00
_cell.angle_beta   90.00
_cell.angle_gamma   90.00
#
_symmetry.space_group_name_H-M   'P 1'
#
loop_
_entity.id
_entity.type
_entity.pdbx_description
1 polymer ?
#
loop_
_entity_poly.entity_id
_entity_poly.type
_entity_poly.pdbx_seq_one_letter_code
_entity_poly.pdbx_strand_id
1 'polypeptide(L)'
;MRNKIVNRRHDDIPAKLAGNEDAMAYYGVLKPFFEQHHLEDSECRDITADVALAVQEILSRHWKVQFWDDDDARKQAINDIDDYLYDEVKGNMGIVISLEQMDGIIERTMLVARHRSLK
;
A
#
# COMPACT_ATOMS: atom_id res chain seq x y z
N MET A 1 7.02 25.42 5.77
CA MET A 1 6.81 25.00 4.36
C MET A 1 6.31 23.56 4.39
N ARG A 2 5.05 23.29 4.05
CA ARG A 2 4.45 21.94 4.14
C ARG A 2 3.96 21.51 2.75
N ASN A 3 4.62 20.49 2.22
CA ASN A 3 4.34 19.63 1.06
C ASN A 3 3.44 20.15 -0.05
N LYS A 4 4.11 20.57 -1.12
CA LYS A 4 3.61 20.81 -2.46
C LYS A 4 3.66 19.51 -3.27
N ILE A 5 2.76 18.54 -3.05
CA ILE A 5 2.63 17.39 -3.95
C ILE A 5 1.19 16.86 -3.96
N VAL A 6 0.26 17.58 -4.58
CA VAL A 6 -1.05 17.02 -4.95
C VAL A 6 -1.46 17.66 -6.29
N ASN A 7 -0.76 17.34 -7.39
CA ASN A 7 -1.36 17.52 -8.73
C ASN A 7 -0.65 16.85 -9.92
N ARG A 8 0.13 15.79 -9.71
CA ARG A 8 0.69 14.99 -10.81
C ARG A 8 0.45 13.53 -10.50
N ARG A 9 0.07 12.72 -11.49
CA ARG A 9 -0.23 11.27 -11.46
C ARG A 9 -1.72 10.91 -11.51
N HIS A 10 -2.47 11.40 -12.49
CA HIS A 10 -3.61 10.60 -13.01
C HIS A 10 -3.17 9.75 -14.20
N ASP A 11 -2.19 10.20 -14.99
CA ASP A 11 -1.72 9.48 -16.19
C ASP A 11 -0.86 8.23 -15.88
N ASP A 12 -0.22 8.16 -14.71
CA ASP A 12 0.64 7.04 -14.29
C ASP A 12 -0.08 6.00 -13.42
N ILE A 13 -1.40 6.13 -13.25
CA ILE A 13 -2.19 5.23 -12.42
C ILE A 13 -2.70 4.08 -13.30
N PRO A 14 -2.41 2.81 -12.94
CA PRO A 14 -2.92 1.66 -13.67
C PRO A 14 -4.45 1.67 -13.74
N ALA A 15 -5.01 1.27 -14.89
CA ALA A 15 -6.46 1.26 -15.10
C ALA A 15 -7.22 0.44 -14.04
N LYS A 16 -6.59 -0.58 -13.45
CA LYS A 16 -7.14 -1.38 -12.33
C LYS A 16 -7.40 -0.59 -11.04
N LEU A 17 -6.74 0.54 -10.85
CA LEU A 17 -6.98 1.44 -9.71
C LEU A 17 -7.93 2.59 -10.05
N ALA A 18 -8.33 2.72 -11.32
CA ALA A 18 -9.16 3.83 -11.75
C ALA A 18 -10.51 3.80 -11.02
N GLY A 19 -10.85 4.90 -10.35
CA GLY A 19 -12.08 5.02 -9.55
C GLY A 19 -11.97 4.54 -8.10
N ASN A 20 -10.88 3.88 -7.70
CA ASN A 20 -10.62 3.55 -6.29
C ASN A 20 -9.63 4.56 -5.69
N GLU A 21 -10.16 5.64 -5.13
CA GLU A 21 -9.33 6.71 -4.59
C GLU A 21 -8.36 6.22 -3.51
N ASP A 22 -8.79 5.27 -2.66
CA ASP A 22 -7.98 4.73 -1.57
C ASP A 22 -6.78 3.97 -2.12
N ALA A 23 -7.03 3.01 -3.01
CA ALA A 23 -5.99 2.24 -3.68
C ALA A 23 -5.02 3.15 -4.48
N MET A 24 -5.52 4.21 -5.12
CA MET A 24 -4.67 5.19 -5.81
C MET A 24 -3.67 5.90 -4.86
N ALA A 25 -4.07 6.19 -3.61
CA ALA A 25 -3.13 6.77 -2.65
C ALA A 25 -2.10 5.77 -2.15
N TYR A 26 -2.49 4.53 -1.89
CA TYR A 26 -1.54 3.48 -1.51
C TYR A 26 -0.54 3.25 -2.63
N TYR A 27 -0.99 3.15 -3.88
CA TYR A 27 -0.10 3.05 -5.05
C TYR A 27 0.94 4.18 -5.10
N GLY A 28 0.51 5.42 -4.86
CA GLY A 28 1.42 6.58 -4.88
C GLY A 28 2.55 6.51 -3.85
N VAL A 29 2.32 5.88 -2.69
CA VAL A 29 3.34 5.70 -1.64
C VAL A 29 4.15 4.42 -1.80
N LEU A 30 3.58 3.39 -2.43
CA LEU A 30 4.24 2.10 -2.67
C LEU A 30 5.16 2.12 -3.89
N LYS A 31 4.83 2.89 -4.92
CA LYS A 31 5.62 3.02 -6.16
C LYS A 31 7.13 3.20 -5.93
N PRO A 32 7.60 4.14 -5.09
CA PRO A 32 9.03 4.34 -4.87
C PRO A 32 9.74 3.15 -4.18
N PHE A 33 9.02 2.24 -3.53
CA PHE A 33 9.62 1.01 -2.98
C PHE A 33 9.89 0.01 -4.10
N PHE A 34 8.92 -0.22 -4.98
CA PHE A 34 9.04 -1.16 -6.10
C PHE A 34 9.96 -0.66 -7.21
N GLU A 35 10.03 0.67 -7.45
CA GLU A 35 10.97 1.28 -8.39
C GLU A 35 12.45 1.00 -8.04
N GLN A 36 12.77 0.64 -6.79
CA GLN A 36 14.13 0.30 -6.37
C GLN A 36 14.59 -1.10 -6.83
N HIS A 37 13.65 -1.97 -7.21
CA HIS A 37 13.95 -3.37 -7.54
C HIS A 37 14.35 -3.62 -9.00
N HIS A 38 14.65 -2.57 -9.77
CA HIS A 38 15.07 -2.66 -11.19
C HIS A 38 14.10 -3.49 -12.06
N LEU A 39 12.82 -3.52 -11.69
CA LEU A 39 11.75 -4.16 -12.44
C LEU A 39 11.43 -3.34 -13.70
N GLU A 40 10.85 -3.98 -14.73
CA GLU A 40 10.32 -3.22 -15.85
C GLU A 40 9.20 -2.27 -15.41
N ASP A 41 9.09 -1.11 -16.05
CA ASP A 41 8.10 -0.09 -15.68
C ASP A 41 6.66 -0.61 -15.72
N SER A 42 6.33 -1.54 -16.63
CA SER A 42 5.01 -2.19 -16.70
C SER A 42 4.79 -3.11 -15.50
N GLU A 43 5.74 -4.00 -15.22
CA GLU A 43 5.68 -4.98 -14.15
C GLU A 43 5.65 -4.29 -12.77
N CYS A 44 6.52 -3.30 -12.55
CA CYS A 44 6.53 -2.48 -11.34
C CYS A 44 5.18 -1.80 -11.11
N ARG A 45 4.57 -1.24 -12.17
CA ARG A 45 3.25 -0.62 -12.09
C ARG A 45 2.17 -1.61 -11.73
N ASP A 46 2.19 -2.79 -12.34
CA ASP A 46 1.19 -3.82 -12.07
C ASP A 46 1.31 -4.35 -10.64
N ILE A 47 2.49 -4.76 -10.22
CA ILE A 47 2.77 -5.22 -8.85
C ILE A 47 2.33 -4.18 -7.83
N THR A 48 2.78 -2.93 -7.99
CA THR A 48 2.48 -1.86 -7.04
C THR A 48 0.97 -1.67 -6.89
N ALA A 49 0.24 -1.76 -7.99
CA ALA A 49 -1.21 -1.63 -7.97
C ALA A 49 -1.92 -2.84 -7.35
N ASP A 50 -1.43 -4.06 -7.56
CA ASP A 50 -1.99 -5.25 -6.90
C ASP A 50 -1.74 -5.19 -5.39
N VAL A 51 -0.53 -4.82 -4.97
CA VAL A 51 -0.22 -4.58 -3.54
C VAL A 51 -1.10 -3.48 -2.97
N ALA A 52 -1.28 -2.36 -3.69
CA ALA A 52 -2.12 -1.26 -3.24
C ALA A 52 -3.59 -1.68 -3.03
N LEU A 53 -4.13 -2.51 -3.93
CA LEU A 53 -5.48 -3.06 -3.81
C LEU A 53 -5.59 -4.03 -2.64
N ALA A 54 -4.64 -4.93 -2.49
CA ALA A 54 -4.64 -5.91 -1.40
C ALA A 54 -4.59 -5.23 -0.03
N VAL A 55 -3.71 -4.23 0.14
CA VAL A 55 -3.61 -3.48 1.39
C VAL A 55 -4.90 -2.68 1.65
N GLN A 56 -5.47 -2.04 0.63
CA GLN A 56 -6.76 -1.36 0.75
C GLN A 56 -7.86 -2.33 1.18
N GLU A 57 -7.89 -3.53 0.61
CA GLU A 57 -8.87 -4.56 0.95
C GLU A 57 -8.70 -5.03 2.41
N ILE A 58 -7.48 -5.36 2.83
CA ILE A 58 -7.16 -5.75 4.21
C ILE A 58 -7.66 -4.68 5.19
N LEU A 59 -7.30 -3.41 4.95
CA LEU A 59 -7.72 -2.30 5.81
C LEU A 59 -9.24 -2.09 5.78
N SER A 60 -9.88 -2.26 4.63
CA SER A 60 -11.35 -2.11 4.51
C SER A 60 -12.11 -3.16 5.31
N ARG A 61 -11.56 -4.39 5.46
CA ARG A 61 -12.15 -5.44 6.29
C ARG A 61 -12.13 -5.07 7.77
N HIS A 62 -11.11 -4.33 8.21
CA HIS A 62 -10.92 -3.88 9.59
C HIS A 62 -11.59 -2.52 9.91
N TRP A 63 -12.06 -1.78 8.90
CA TRP A 63 -12.61 -0.41 9.02
C TRP A 63 -13.89 -0.29 9.89
N LYS A 64 -14.56 -1.39 10.20
CA LYS A 64 -15.89 -1.38 10.86
C LYS A 64 -15.85 -1.22 12.39
N VAL A 65 -14.71 -1.51 13.01
CA VAL A 65 -14.47 -1.36 14.46
C VAL A 65 -13.78 -0.01 14.68
N GLN A 66 -13.70 0.49 15.91
CA GLN A 66 -12.90 1.69 16.25
C GLN A 66 -11.41 1.44 16.00
N PHE A 67 -11.03 1.26 14.73
CA PHE A 67 -9.77 0.68 14.29
C PHE A 67 -8.56 1.46 14.83
N TRP A 68 -8.70 2.78 14.95
CA TRP A 68 -7.63 3.61 15.49
C TRP A 68 -7.52 3.58 17.02
N ASP A 69 -8.60 3.22 17.70
CA ASP A 69 -8.66 3.09 19.17
C ASP A 69 -8.43 1.63 19.63
N ASP A 70 -8.55 0.67 18.71
CA ASP A 70 -8.37 -0.77 18.96
C ASP A 70 -6.96 -1.22 18.56
N ASP A 71 -6.10 -1.34 19.56
CA ASP A 71 -4.72 -1.84 19.40
C ASP A 71 -4.64 -3.23 18.75
N ASP A 72 -5.60 -4.10 19.05
CA ASP A 72 -5.61 -5.47 18.54
C ASP A 72 -6.01 -5.48 17.06
N ALA A 73 -7.00 -4.66 16.67
CA ALA A 73 -7.37 -4.48 15.27
C ALA A 73 -6.20 -3.91 14.43
N ARG A 74 -5.45 -2.93 14.97
CA ARG A 74 -4.26 -2.40 14.27
C ARG A 74 -3.18 -3.45 14.09
N LYS A 75 -2.87 -4.21 15.15
CA LYS A 75 -1.88 -5.30 15.08
C LYS A 75 -2.31 -6.37 14.07
N GLN A 76 -3.60 -6.71 14.05
CA GLN A 76 -4.12 -7.70 13.12
C GLN A 76 -3.99 -7.22 11.67
N ALA A 77 -4.35 -5.97 11.37
CA ALA A 77 -4.14 -5.42 10.02
C ALA A 77 -2.66 -5.34 9.62
N ILE A 78 -1.77 -5.00 10.55
CA ILE A 78 -0.32 -5.00 10.31
C ILE A 78 0.16 -6.42 9.98
N ASN A 79 -0.23 -7.42 10.76
CA ASN A 79 0.13 -8.81 10.50
C ASN A 79 -0.44 -9.31 9.16
N ASP A 80 -1.70 -9.00 8.85
CA ASP A 80 -2.33 -9.36 7.58
C ASP A 80 -1.59 -8.74 6.37
N ILE A 81 -1.12 -7.49 6.51
CA ILE A 81 -0.29 -6.85 5.47
C ILE A 81 1.08 -7.51 5.39
N ASP A 82 1.73 -7.79 6.52
CA ASP A 82 3.04 -8.44 6.57
C ASP A 82 3.00 -9.83 5.92
N ASP A 83 2.01 -10.65 6.27
CA ASP A 83 1.76 -11.96 5.66
C ASP A 83 1.57 -11.84 4.15
N TYR A 84 0.80 -10.86 3.67
CA TYR A 84 0.64 -10.60 2.24
C TYR A 84 1.96 -10.22 1.55
N LEU A 85 2.77 -9.36 2.17
CA LEU A 85 4.08 -8.98 1.62
C LEU A 85 5.03 -10.18 1.57
N TYR A 86 4.99 -11.05 2.58
CA TYR A 86 5.85 -12.22 2.63
C TYR A 86 5.41 -13.30 1.63
N ASP A 87 4.14 -13.69 1.64
CA ASP A 87 3.64 -14.81 0.84
C ASP A 87 3.40 -14.42 -0.61
N GLU A 88 2.74 -13.29 -0.87
CA GLU A 88 2.41 -12.87 -2.24
C GLU A 88 3.55 -12.10 -2.88
N VAL A 89 4.07 -11.05 -2.25
CA VAL A 89 5.06 -10.17 -2.90
C VAL A 89 6.43 -10.85 -3.00
N LYS A 90 6.88 -11.48 -1.92
CA LYS A 90 8.17 -12.18 -1.92
C LYS A 90 8.07 -13.62 -2.43
N GLY A 91 7.02 -14.36 -2.06
CA GLY A 91 6.82 -15.75 -2.47
C GLY A 91 6.30 -15.90 -3.91
N ASN A 92 5.12 -15.36 -4.19
CA ASN A 92 4.42 -15.55 -5.47
C ASN A 92 4.98 -14.67 -6.60
N MET A 93 5.21 -13.38 -6.34
CA MET A 93 5.76 -12.42 -7.32
C MET A 93 7.29 -12.51 -7.43
N GLY A 94 7.97 -13.19 -6.51
CA GLY A 94 9.42 -13.39 -6.54
C GLY A 94 10.24 -12.11 -6.29
N ILE A 95 9.65 -11.07 -5.69
CA ILE A 95 10.33 -9.80 -5.45
C ILE A 95 11.17 -9.91 -4.18
N VAL A 96 12.46 -9.60 -4.32
CA VAL A 96 13.39 -9.63 -3.19
C VAL A 96 13.22 -8.37 -2.34
N ILE A 97 12.19 -8.35 -1.48
CA ILE A 97 11.98 -7.32 -0.48
C ILE A 97 12.59 -7.71 0.88
N SER A 98 13.28 -6.77 1.53
CA SER A 98 13.83 -6.95 2.88
C SER A 98 12.77 -6.70 3.95
N LEU A 99 13.03 -7.19 5.17
CA LEU A 99 12.15 -6.93 6.32
C LEU A 99 12.01 -5.42 6.60
N GLU A 100 13.09 -4.64 6.48
CA GLU A 100 13.04 -3.18 6.62
C GLU A 100 12.15 -2.52 5.54
N GLN A 101 12.14 -3.07 4.32
CA GLN A 101 11.25 -2.58 3.27
C GLN A 101 9.80 -2.95 3.55
N MET A 102 9.53 -4.15 4.08
CA MET A 102 8.19 -4.56 4.51
C MET A 102 7.67 -3.62 5.61
N ASP A 103 8.47 -3.39 6.66
CA ASP A 103 8.15 -2.45 7.74
C ASP A 103 7.86 -1.05 7.19
N GLY A 104 8.69 -0.57 6.25
CA GLY A 104 8.50 0.72 5.60
C GLY A 104 7.21 0.79 4.78
N ILE A 105 6.84 -0.29 4.09
CA ILE A 105 5.57 -0.39 3.34
C ILE A 105 4.38 -0.35 4.31
N ILE A 106 4.41 -1.14 5.37
CA ILE A 106 3.38 -1.21 6.40
C ILE A 106 3.19 0.17 7.05
N GLU A 107 4.27 0.83 7.46
CA GLU A 107 4.21 2.16 8.07
C GLU A 107 3.56 3.18 7.12
N ARG A 108 3.96 3.19 5.85
CA ARG A 108 3.43 4.13 4.84
C ARG A 108 1.95 3.88 4.56
N THR A 109 1.55 2.63 4.43
CA THR A 109 0.14 2.28 4.19
C THR A 109 -0.71 2.61 5.40
N MET A 110 -0.28 2.29 6.62
CA MET A 110 -0.98 2.69 7.85
C MET A 110 -1.09 4.22 7.98
N LEU A 111 -0.04 4.97 7.63
CA LEU A 111 -0.08 6.44 7.64
C LEU A 111 -1.13 7.00 6.66
N VAL A 112 -1.18 6.47 5.43
CA VAL A 112 -2.18 6.86 4.43
C VAL A 112 -3.58 6.51 4.91
N ALA A 113 -3.78 5.29 5.43
CA ALA A 113 -5.06 4.84 5.97
C ALA A 113 -5.56 5.78 7.07
N ARG A 114 -4.67 6.19 7.97
CA ARG A 114 -4.97 7.15 9.04
C ARG A 114 -5.42 8.49 8.48
N HIS A 115 -4.65 9.04 7.55
CA HIS A 115 -4.98 10.30 6.90
C HIS A 115 -6.34 10.27 6.20
N ARG A 116 -6.74 9.12 5.66
CA ARG A 116 -8.04 8.94 5.00
C ARG A 116 -9.19 8.72 5.96
N SER A 117 -8.97 8.00 7.06
CA SER A 117 -9.98 7.80 8.09
C SER A 117 -10.35 9.06 8.88
N LEU A 118 -9.46 10.06 8.86
CA LEU A 118 -9.65 11.35 9.50
C LEU A 118 -10.41 12.36 8.62
N LYS A 119 -10.82 11.97 7.40
CA LYS A 119 -11.69 12.75 6.52
C LYS A 119 -13.15 12.38 6.73
#